data_AF-A0A525C340-F1
#
_entry.id   AF-A0A525C340-F1
#
_cell.length_a   1.000
_cell.length_b   1.000
_cell.length_c   1.000
_cell.angle_alpha   90.00
_cell.angle_beta   90.00
_cell.angle_gamma   90.00
#
_symmetry.space_group_name_H-M   'P 1'
#
loop_
_entity.id
_entity.type
_entity.pdbx_description
1 polymer ?
#
loop_
_entity_poly.entity_id
_entity_poly.type
_entity_poly.pdbx_seq_one_letter_code
_entity_poly.pdbx_strand_id
1 'polypeptide(L)'
;MSKQGISVKGNMDYDAVVAFLNDLVASFKAKTVCVQRGDQFVTVTPGEQIELEIEAQEKKGKQKLALELSWRTELPVMEGEQALKVSSVEPEIKEPEPEEAPAAEEGAKEEEKAEPTVSTGPAAKAAAAKAAPKAGTAAKAAAKK
;
A
#
# COMPACT_ATOMS: atom_id res chain seq x y z
N MET A 1 7.33 18.21 -9.17
CA MET A 1 7.40 17.17 -10.23
C MET A 1 5.97 16.75 -10.58
N SER A 2 5.56 16.91 -11.83
CA SER A 2 4.19 16.64 -12.28
C SER A 2 3.93 15.13 -12.39
N LYS A 3 2.80 14.66 -11.88
CA LYS A 3 2.40 13.24 -11.92
C LYS A 3 2.08 12.84 -13.37
N GLN A 4 2.96 12.07 -14.00
CA GLN A 4 2.69 11.46 -15.30
C GLN A 4 1.92 10.15 -15.09
N GLY A 5 0.85 9.93 -15.86
CA GLY A 5 0.03 8.73 -15.76
C GLY A 5 -0.86 8.57 -16.98
N ILE A 6 -1.03 7.33 -17.44
CA ILE A 6 -1.91 6.96 -18.54
C ILE A 6 -2.99 6.04 -18.01
N SER A 7 -4.25 6.32 -18.37
CA SER A 7 -5.38 5.45 -18.11
C SER A 7 -5.96 4.95 -19.42
N VAL A 8 -5.95 3.63 -19.60
CA VAL A 8 -6.55 2.95 -20.75
C VAL A 8 -7.92 2.42 -20.32
N LYS A 9 -8.98 2.91 -20.97
CA LYS A 9 -10.36 2.40 -20.82
C LYS A 9 -10.86 1.97 -22.19
N GLY A 10 -11.35 0.74 -22.27
CA GLY A 10 -11.89 0.16 -23.50
C GLY A 10 -12.34 -1.29 -23.25
N ASN A 11 -12.94 -1.89 -24.27
CA ASN A 11 -13.14 -3.33 -24.33
C ASN A 11 -12.16 -3.90 -25.37
N MET A 12 -11.58 -5.05 -25.05
CA MET A 12 -10.75 -5.85 -25.93
C MET A 12 -11.37 -7.25 -26.03
N ASP A 13 -11.16 -7.94 -27.13
CA ASP A 13 -11.48 -9.37 -27.21
C ASP A 13 -10.54 -10.19 -26.32
N TYR A 14 -10.90 -11.45 -26.09
CA TYR A 14 -10.18 -12.33 -25.18
C TYR A 14 -8.71 -12.53 -25.59
N ASP A 15 -8.46 -12.75 -26.88
CA ASP A 15 -7.11 -13.02 -27.39
C ASP A 15 -6.20 -11.79 -27.27
N ALA A 16 -6.74 -10.60 -27.53
CA ALA A 16 -6.05 -9.34 -27.32
C ALA A 16 -5.70 -9.10 -25.85
N VAL A 17 -6.58 -9.45 -24.90
CA VAL A 17 -6.27 -9.38 -23.46
C VAL A 17 -5.17 -10.36 -23.08
N VAL A 18 -5.22 -11.60 -23.58
CA VAL A 18 -4.17 -12.60 -23.32
C VAL A 18 -2.82 -12.14 -23.86
N ALA A 19 -2.78 -11.60 -25.08
CA ALA A 19 -1.57 -11.03 -25.66
C ALA A 19 -1.01 -9.88 -24.80
N PHE A 20 -1.88 -8.94 -24.39
CA PHE A 20 -1.49 -7.82 -23.52
C PHE A 20 -0.90 -8.30 -22.17
N LEU A 21 -1.50 -9.30 -21.54
CA LEU A 21 -0.98 -9.85 -20.28
C LEU A 21 0.38 -10.54 -20.48
N ASN A 22 0.60 -11.21 -21.61
CA ASN A 22 1.89 -11.79 -21.94
C ASN A 22 2.97 -10.72 -22.18
N ASP A 23 2.64 -9.63 -22.87
CA ASP A 23 3.55 -8.49 -23.07
C ASP A 23 3.89 -7.81 -21.75
N LEU A 24 2.92 -7.71 -20.83
CA LEU A 24 3.16 -7.22 -19.47
C LEU A 24 4.17 -8.13 -18.75
N VAL A 25 3.97 -9.44 -18.78
CA VAL A 25 4.90 -10.40 -18.17
C VAL A 25 6.30 -10.31 -18.79
N ALA A 26 6.40 -10.18 -20.12
CA ALA A 26 7.67 -10.00 -20.81
C ALA A 26 8.39 -8.71 -20.36
N SER A 27 7.63 -7.62 -20.21
CA SER A 27 8.13 -6.33 -19.74
C SER A 27 8.64 -6.39 -18.29
N PHE A 28 7.92 -7.10 -17.41
CA PHE A 28 8.37 -7.34 -16.03
C PHE A 28 9.66 -8.17 -15.99
N LYS A 29 9.80 -9.19 -16.84
CA LYS A 29 11.06 -9.95 -16.97
C LYS A 29 12.23 -9.08 -17.40
N ALA A 30 11.98 -8.07 -18.24
CA ALA A 30 12.97 -7.09 -18.66
C ALA A 30 13.22 -5.97 -17.63
N LYS A 31 12.54 -6.00 -16.46
CA LYS A 31 12.54 -4.93 -15.44
C LYS A 31 12.18 -3.54 -16.01
N THR A 32 11.43 -3.46 -17.10
CA THR A 32 11.00 -2.20 -17.71
C THR A 32 9.61 -2.38 -18.31
N VAL A 33 8.64 -1.60 -17.84
CA VAL A 33 7.26 -1.62 -18.35
C VAL A 33 6.96 -0.27 -18.98
N CYS A 34 6.68 -0.28 -20.29
CA CYS A 34 6.28 0.90 -21.03
C CYS A 34 4.82 0.76 -21.46
N VAL A 35 3.97 1.66 -20.98
CA VAL A 35 2.56 1.73 -21.39
C VAL A 35 2.40 2.92 -22.32
N GLN A 36 1.91 2.68 -23.54
CA GLN A 36 1.71 3.71 -24.56
C GLN A 36 0.25 3.74 -25.05
N ARG A 37 -0.25 4.95 -25.33
CA ARG A 37 -1.52 5.18 -25.99
C ARG A 37 -1.40 6.39 -26.92
N GLY A 38 -1.41 6.14 -28.23
CA GLY A 38 -1.15 7.19 -29.23
C GLY A 38 0.23 7.80 -29.01
N ASP A 39 0.28 9.12 -28.85
CA ASP A 39 1.52 9.88 -28.64
C ASP A 39 1.95 9.97 -27.16
N GLN A 40 1.15 9.43 -26.23
CA GLN A 40 1.46 9.44 -24.81
C GLN A 40 2.05 8.10 -24.38
N PHE A 41 3.15 8.13 -23.63
CA PHE A 41 3.70 6.93 -22.99
C PHE A 41 4.19 7.24 -21.57
N VAL A 42 4.22 6.21 -20.73
CA VAL A 42 4.85 6.22 -19.41
C VAL A 42 5.67 4.95 -19.29
N THR A 43 6.93 5.09 -18.88
CA THR A 43 7.82 3.98 -18.60
C THR A 43 8.06 3.92 -17.09
N VAL A 44 7.86 2.75 -16.51
CA VAL A 44 8.13 2.46 -15.11
C VAL A 44 9.11 1.29 -15.00
N THR A 45 9.96 1.35 -13.98
CA THR A 45 10.96 0.31 -13.68
C THR A 45 10.53 -0.38 -12.40
N PRO A 46 10.05 -1.64 -12.46
CA PRO A 46 9.72 -2.42 -11.26
C PRO A 46 10.91 -2.50 -10.29
N GLY A 47 10.64 -2.22 -9.01
CA GLY A 47 11.62 -2.36 -7.93
C GLY A 47 11.85 -3.82 -7.55
N GLU A 48 12.78 -4.05 -6.61
CA GLU A 48 13.05 -5.40 -6.10
C GLU A 48 11.90 -5.95 -5.24
N GLN A 49 11.22 -5.05 -4.53
CA GLN A 49 10.02 -5.37 -3.75
C GLN A 49 8.81 -4.74 -4.42
N ILE A 50 7.80 -5.58 -4.69
CA ILE A 50 6.55 -5.19 -5.34
C ILE A 50 5.41 -5.60 -4.41
N GLU A 51 4.57 -4.63 -4.06
CA GLU A 51 3.30 -4.88 -3.40
C GLU A 51 2.28 -5.30 -4.47
N LEU A 52 1.62 -6.45 -4.23
CA LEU A 52 0.65 -7.08 -5.13
C LEU A 52 -0.68 -7.21 -4.40
N GLU A 53 -1.73 -6.63 -4.97
CA GLU A 53 -3.12 -6.82 -4.53
C GLU A 53 -3.95 -7.43 -5.66
N ILE A 54 -4.71 -8.49 -5.35
CA ILE A 54 -5.59 -9.17 -6.29
C ILE A 54 -6.98 -9.27 -5.67
N GLU A 55 -7.97 -8.70 -6.35
CA GLU A 55 -9.38 -8.86 -6.00
C GLU A 55 -10.14 -9.57 -7.13
N ALA A 56 -10.93 -10.58 -6.77
CA ALA A 56 -11.85 -11.25 -7.67
C ALA A 56 -13.30 -11.13 -7.14
N GLN A 57 -14.22 -10.74 -8.01
CA GLN A 57 -15.63 -10.55 -7.67
C GLN A 57 -16.52 -11.21 -8.72
N GLU A 58 -17.57 -11.89 -8.28
CA GLU A 58 -18.61 -12.41 -9.16
C GLU A 58 -20.00 -12.02 -8.64
N LYS A 59 -20.85 -11.48 -9.52
CA LYS A 59 -22.23 -11.11 -9.18
C LYS A 59 -23.14 -11.25 -10.39
N LYS A 60 -24.17 -12.10 -10.28
CA LYS A 60 -25.21 -12.30 -11.32
C LYS A 60 -24.61 -12.60 -12.70
N GLY A 61 -23.61 -13.48 -12.78
CA GLY A 61 -22.95 -13.85 -14.04
C GLY A 61 -21.97 -12.80 -14.60
N LYS A 62 -21.74 -11.68 -13.89
CA LYS A 62 -20.65 -10.76 -14.20
C LYS A 62 -19.46 -11.05 -13.30
N GLN A 63 -18.31 -11.29 -13.92
CA GLN A 63 -17.03 -11.49 -13.25
C GLN A 63 -16.16 -10.25 -13.40
N LYS A 64 -15.39 -9.94 -12.35
CA LYS A 64 -14.38 -8.88 -12.33
C LYS A 64 -13.14 -9.42 -11.63
N LEU A 65 -12.00 -9.20 -12.27
CA LEU A 65 -10.68 -9.37 -11.68
C LEU A 65 -10.00 -7.99 -11.66
N ALA A 66 -9.46 -7.59 -10.52
CA ALA A 66 -8.62 -6.42 -10.39
C ALA A 66 -7.24 -6.88 -9.91
N LEU A 67 -6.20 -6.38 -10.58
CA LEU A 67 -4.80 -6.61 -10.28
C LEU A 67 -4.16 -5.24 -10.09
N GLU A 68 -3.64 -4.98 -8.90
CA GLU A 68 -2.89 -3.77 -8.60
C GLU A 68 -1.45 -4.15 -8.21
N LEU A 69 -0.50 -3.46 -8.82
CA LEU A 69 0.92 -3.61 -8.58
C LEU A 69 1.49 -2.24 -8.23
N SER A 70 2.16 -2.14 -7.10
CA SER A 70 2.81 -0.90 -6.69
C SER A 70 4.20 -1.18 -6.12
N TRP A 71 5.12 -0.25 -6.34
CA TRP A 71 6.49 -0.36 -5.85
C TRP A 71 7.08 1.03 -5.68
N ARG A 72 8.16 1.10 -4.89
CA ARG A 72 8.98 2.30 -4.74
C ARG A 72 10.23 2.15 -5.61
N THR A 73 10.65 3.25 -6.23
CA THR A 73 11.89 3.32 -7.01
C THR A 73 13.13 3.45 -6.13
N GLU A 74 12.94 3.82 -4.88
CA GLU A 74 14.00 3.98 -3.88
C GLU A 74 13.65 3.05 -2.71
N LEU A 75 14.49 2.04 -2.48
CA LEU A 75 14.49 1.36 -1.20
C LEU A 75 14.96 2.39 -0.18
N PRO A 76 14.25 2.63 0.94
CA PRO A 76 14.85 3.35 2.05
C PRO A 76 16.13 2.59 2.39
N VAL A 77 17.28 3.21 2.16
CA VAL A 77 18.55 2.69 2.65
C VAL A 77 18.35 2.52 4.14
N MET A 78 18.20 1.28 4.61
CA MET A 78 18.37 1.02 6.02
C MET A 78 19.82 1.38 6.30
N GLU A 79 20.04 2.58 6.85
CA GLU A 79 21.31 2.97 7.45
C GLU A 79 21.59 1.96 8.57
N GLY A 80 22.24 0.84 8.21
CA GLY A 80 22.37 -0.30 9.12
C GLY A 80 22.63 -1.65 8.46
N GLU A 81 22.46 -1.83 7.15
CA GLU A 81 23.06 -2.99 6.47
C GLU A 81 24.58 -2.78 6.41
N GLN A 82 25.25 -3.08 7.52
CA GLN A 82 26.65 -3.46 7.52
C GLN A 82 26.74 -4.65 6.57
N ALA A 83 27.16 -4.41 5.33
CA ALA A 83 27.38 -5.46 4.35
C ALA A 83 28.19 -6.57 5.03
N LEU A 84 27.60 -7.76 5.10
CA LEU A 84 28.18 -8.90 5.81
C LEU A 84 29.57 -9.20 5.22
N LYS A 85 30.61 -8.79 5.93
CA LYS A 85 32.00 -8.92 5.50
C LYS A 85 32.59 -10.17 6.14
N VAL A 86 32.62 -11.27 5.40
CA VAL A 86 33.36 -12.47 5.81
C VAL A 86 34.84 -12.22 5.52
N SER A 87 35.61 -11.92 6.57
CA SER A 87 37.06 -11.71 6.52
C SER A 87 37.76 -12.76 7.37
N SER A 88 38.89 -13.28 6.91
CA SER A 88 39.77 -14.14 7.70
C SER A 88 40.74 -13.36 8.58
N VAL A 89 40.68 -12.03 8.55
CA VAL A 89 41.48 -11.10 9.36
C VAL A 89 40.56 -10.48 10.41
N GLU A 90 40.89 -10.71 11.67
CA GLU A 90 40.19 -10.18 12.85
C GLU A 90 40.38 -8.65 12.94
N PRO A 91 39.31 -7.85 13.09
CA PRO A 91 39.44 -6.41 13.23
C PRO A 91 40.01 -6.05 14.62
N GLU A 92 41.03 -5.20 14.65
CA GLU A 92 41.52 -4.60 15.90
C GLU A 92 40.46 -3.67 16.49
N ILE A 93 39.76 -4.16 17.52
CA ILE A 93 38.91 -3.33 18.38
C ILE A 93 39.86 -2.52 19.26
N LYS A 94 39.98 -1.21 19.01
CA LYS A 94 40.67 -0.32 19.95
C LYS A 94 39.84 -0.22 21.22
N GLU A 95 40.32 -0.88 22.28
CA GLU A 95 39.76 -0.75 23.63
C GLU A 95 39.78 0.73 24.04
N PRO A 96 38.65 1.27 24.56
CA PRO A 96 38.65 2.62 25.11
C PRO A 96 39.56 2.65 26.34
N GLU A 97 40.54 3.55 26.35
CA GLU A 97 41.34 3.83 27.55
C GLU A 97 40.39 4.23 28.70
N PRO A 98 40.60 3.69 29.91
CA PRO A 98 39.76 3.99 31.06
C PRO A 98 39.94 5.44 31.47
N GLU A 99 38.91 6.26 31.23
CA GLU A 99 38.80 7.59 31.80
C GLU A 99 38.61 7.45 33.32
N GLU A 100 39.58 7.97 34.08
CA GLU A 100 39.62 7.96 35.52
C GLU A 100 38.37 8.60 36.12
N ALA A 101 37.72 7.89 37.04
CA ALA A 101 36.66 8.44 37.87
C ALA A 101 37.21 9.49 38.86
N PRO A 102 36.44 10.55 39.15
CA PRO A 102 36.43 11.12 40.49
C PRO A 102 35.10 10.87 41.19
N ALA A 103 35.25 10.60 42.48
CA ALA A 103 34.22 10.25 43.44
C ALA A 103 33.31 11.42 43.84
N ALA A 104 32.04 11.06 44.01
CA ALA A 104 31.01 11.53 44.95
C ALA A 104 31.18 12.85 45.74
N GLU A 105 30.13 13.68 45.67
CA GLU A 105 29.33 14.29 46.76
C GLU A 105 28.23 15.12 46.07
N GLU A 106 27.02 15.37 46.54
CA GLU A 106 26.17 14.99 47.67
C GLU A 106 24.77 15.52 47.30
N GLY A 107 23.70 14.91 47.81
CA GLY A 107 22.32 15.19 47.41
C GLY A 107 21.60 16.29 48.19
N ALA A 108 20.45 16.73 47.66
CA ALA A 108 19.25 17.21 48.36
C ALA A 108 18.15 17.43 47.28
N LYS A 109 17.04 16.67 47.29
CA LYS A 109 15.69 17.05 47.80
C LYS A 109 15.10 18.27 47.06
N GLU A 110 13.83 18.38 46.65
CA GLU A 110 12.54 17.74 46.94
C GLU A 110 11.52 18.50 46.05
N GLU A 111 10.57 17.86 45.36
CA GLU A 111 9.35 18.51 44.82
C GLU A 111 8.36 17.38 44.45
N GLU A 112 7.36 17.08 45.28
CA GLU A 112 6.05 17.73 45.44
C GLU A 112 4.98 17.29 44.42
N LYS A 113 4.27 16.21 44.81
CA LYS A 113 2.81 16.00 44.78
C LYS A 113 1.93 16.93 43.91
N ALA A 114 1.22 16.35 42.92
CA ALA A 114 -0.24 16.48 42.76
C ALA A 114 -0.77 15.67 41.55
N GLU A 115 -1.49 14.58 41.82
CA GLU A 115 -2.68 14.19 41.04
C GLU A 115 -3.90 14.99 41.58
N PRO A 116 -5.14 14.84 41.09
CA PRO A 116 -5.68 14.46 39.76
C PRO A 116 -6.74 15.48 39.28
N THR A 117 -7.21 15.46 38.02
CA THR A 117 -8.63 15.80 37.74
C THR A 117 -9.21 14.99 36.59
N VAL A 118 -10.16 14.14 36.97
CA VAL A 118 -11.29 13.65 36.17
C VAL A 118 -12.18 14.80 35.75
N SER A 119 -12.72 14.79 34.52
CA SER A 119 -14.12 15.18 34.29
C SER A 119 -14.60 14.87 32.87
N THR A 120 -15.63 14.01 32.81
CA THR A 120 -16.88 14.11 32.00
C THR A 120 -16.76 14.33 30.48
N GLY A 121 -17.34 13.48 29.63
CA GLY A 121 -18.75 13.11 29.61
C GLY A 121 -19.41 13.68 28.33
N PRO A 122 -20.57 13.16 27.89
CA PRO A 122 -20.77 12.70 26.52
C PRO A 122 -21.69 13.60 25.67
N ALA A 123 -21.67 13.43 24.34
CA ALA A 123 -22.80 13.79 23.49
C ALA A 123 -22.90 12.86 22.28
N ALA A 124 -23.67 11.80 22.46
CA ALA A 124 -24.36 11.11 21.39
C ALA A 124 -25.33 12.09 20.69
N LYS A 125 -25.43 12.00 19.36
CA LYS A 125 -26.70 12.25 18.70
C LYS A 125 -27.01 11.11 17.74
N ALA A 126 -27.91 10.26 18.22
CA ALA A 126 -28.64 9.25 17.51
C ALA A 126 -29.73 9.88 16.61
N ALA A 127 -30.40 8.95 15.91
CA ALA A 127 -31.71 9.01 15.26
C ALA A 127 -31.68 9.38 13.77
N ALA A 128 -31.82 8.43 12.83
CA ALA A 128 -32.87 7.42 12.58
C ALA A 128 -34.04 7.94 11.74
N ALA A 129 -34.32 7.24 10.64
CA ALA A 129 -35.63 6.67 10.23
C ALA A 129 -35.60 6.39 8.71
N LYS A 130 -35.45 5.13 8.26
CA LYS A 130 -36.52 4.15 7.94
C LYS A 130 -37.60 4.65 6.98
N ALA A 131 -37.65 4.08 5.78
CA ALA A 131 -38.85 3.43 5.21
C ALA A 131 -38.55 2.73 3.87
N ALA A 132 -38.79 1.43 3.82
CA ALA A 132 -39.17 0.66 2.62
C ALA A 132 -40.62 0.16 2.87
N PRO A 133 -41.25 -0.62 1.97
CA PRO A 133 -41.38 -0.57 0.51
C PRO A 133 -42.87 -0.37 0.11
N LYS A 134 -43.18 -0.25 -1.19
CA LYS A 134 -44.51 -0.66 -1.69
C LYS A 134 -44.40 -1.47 -2.98
N ALA A 135 -44.97 -2.65 -2.92
CA ALA A 135 -45.25 -3.55 -4.03
C ALA A 135 -46.63 -3.27 -4.62
N GLY A 136 -46.81 -3.71 -5.87
CA GLY A 136 -48.09 -4.05 -6.49
C GLY A 136 -48.29 -3.40 -7.86
N THR A 137 -48.89 -4.01 -8.89
CA THR A 137 -49.37 -5.38 -9.14
C THR A 137 -49.62 -5.49 -10.66
N ALA A 138 -49.39 -6.69 -11.20
CA ALA A 138 -49.83 -7.34 -12.45
C ALA A 138 -50.81 -6.66 -13.44
N ALA A 139 -50.59 -6.91 -14.76
CA ALA A 139 -51.35 -7.91 -15.56
C ALA A 139 -51.57 -7.55 -17.07
N LYS A 140 -51.10 -8.47 -17.95
CA LYS A 140 -51.82 -9.15 -19.07
C LYS A 140 -52.02 -8.48 -20.45
N ALA A 141 -51.57 -9.20 -21.51
CA ALA A 141 -52.24 -9.58 -22.78
C ALA A 141 -51.19 -9.63 -23.94
N ALA A 142 -50.82 -10.78 -24.52
CA ALA A 142 -51.52 -11.70 -25.44
C ALA A 142 -51.37 -11.36 -26.95
N ALA A 143 -50.76 -12.31 -27.67
CA ALA A 143 -51.05 -12.80 -29.04
C ALA A 143 -50.83 -11.92 -30.30
N LYS A 144 -50.01 -12.47 -31.22
CA LYS A 144 -50.20 -12.66 -32.69
C LYS A 144 -48.82 -12.65 -33.37
N LYS A 145 -48.49 -13.47 -34.36
CA LYS A 145 -49.08 -14.65 -35.01
C LYS A 145 -47.95 -15.25 -35.84
#